data_AF-U3CKW2-F1
#
_entry.id   AF-U3CKW2-F1
#
_cell.length_a   1.000
_cell.length_b   1.000
_cell.length_c   1.000
_cell.angle_alpha   90.00
_cell.angle_beta   90.00
_cell.angle_gamma   90.00
#
_symmetry.space_group_name_H-M   'P 1'
#
loop_
_entity.id
_entity.type
_entity.pdbx_description
1 polymer ?
#
loop_
_entity_poly.entity_id
_entity_poly.type
_entity_poly.pdbx_seq_one_letter_code
_entity_poly.pdbx_strand_id
1 'polypeptide(L)'
;MENSWLNNDKACPLSLSLKLQLPVITSDAVTNHFDNLLPDNIAIRNRVIARYQTNSNQPFDLLKEIGKDSVGSIALLTPEQPYVNHELSYEYLSEERLEKILAAHNYDIPLGMIKEENFR
;
A
#
# COMPACT_ATOMS: atom_id res chain seq x y z
N MET A 1 -3.23 -3.55 24.57
CA MET A 1 -3.28 -2.54 23.49
C MET A 1 -2.28 -1.47 23.86
N GLU A 2 -1.29 -1.23 23.01
CA GLU A 2 -0.33 -0.15 23.25
C GLU A 2 -1.01 1.19 22.95
N ASN A 3 -1.36 1.95 23.99
CA ASN A 3 -1.81 3.34 23.87
C ASN A 3 -0.62 4.30 23.63
N SER A 4 0.54 3.78 23.21
CA SER A 4 1.77 4.54 23.02
C SER A 4 1.61 5.64 21.98
N TRP A 5 0.83 5.40 20.92
CA TRP A 5 0.51 6.43 19.93
C TRP A 5 -0.44 7.48 20.49
N LEU A 6 -1.55 7.08 21.12
CA LEU A 6 -2.56 8.01 21.64
C LEU A 6 -2.02 8.93 22.75
N ASN A 7 -1.03 8.45 23.51
CA ASN A 7 -0.39 9.21 24.59
C ASN A 7 0.83 10.02 24.13
N ASN A 8 1.16 10.01 22.84
CA ASN A 8 2.31 10.74 22.31
C ASN A 8 1.92 12.21 22.03
N ASP A 9 2.72 13.16 22.52
CA ASP A 9 2.51 14.59 22.26
C ASP A 9 2.55 14.96 20.76
N LYS A 10 3.15 14.08 19.94
CA LYS A 10 3.25 14.22 18.48
C LYS A 10 2.24 13.34 17.72
N ALA A 11 1.28 12.73 18.41
CA ALA A 11 0.29 11.87 17.78
C ALA A 11 -0.52 12.65 16.73
N CYS A 12 -0.73 12.02 15.58
CA CYS A 12 -1.65 12.50 14.56
C CYS A 12 -2.65 11.40 14.17
N PRO A 13 -3.87 11.78 13.77
CA PRO A 13 -4.82 10.83 13.20
C PRO A 13 -4.36 10.36 11.82
N LEU A 14 -4.78 9.15 11.42
CA LEU A 14 -4.57 8.62 10.07
C LEU A 14 -5.27 9.47 9.00
N SER A 15 -6.43 10.03 9.35
CA SER A 15 -7.21 10.91 8.48
C SER A 15 -8.01 11.88 9.35
N LEU A 16 -8.33 13.06 8.82
CA LEU A 16 -9.28 13.97 9.48
C LEU A 16 -10.67 13.37 9.64
N SER A 17 -11.03 12.38 8.79
CA SER A 17 -12.25 11.58 8.93
C SER A 17 -12.15 10.47 9.99
N LEU A 18 -10.94 10.17 10.48
CA LEU A 18 -10.63 9.11 11.44
C LEU A 18 -9.94 9.73 12.68
N LYS A 19 -10.75 10.34 13.55
CA LYS A 19 -10.25 11.01 14.76
C LYS A 19 -9.53 10.02 15.68
N LEU A 20 -8.50 10.51 16.38
CA LEU A 20 -7.81 9.75 17.42
C LEU A 20 -8.77 9.43 18.56
N GLN A 21 -8.95 8.13 18.84
CA GLN A 21 -9.81 7.65 19.91
C GLN A 21 -9.40 6.24 20.36
N LEU A 22 -9.79 5.85 21.58
CA LEU A 22 -9.57 4.51 22.12
C LEU A 22 -10.57 3.45 21.58
N PRO A 23 -11.88 3.75 21.45
CA PRO A 23 -12.82 2.77 20.93
C PRO A 23 -12.56 2.48 19.45
N VAL A 24 -12.82 1.23 19.05
CA VAL A 24 -12.74 0.81 17.65
C VAL A 24 -13.64 1.70 16.78
N ILE A 25 -13.09 2.20 15.68
CA ILE A 25 -13.86 2.91 14.65
C ILE A 25 -14.43 1.85 13.70
N THR A 26 -15.75 1.80 13.56
CA THR A 26 -16.46 0.86 12.67
C THR A 26 -17.27 1.57 11.59
N SER A 27 -17.12 2.89 11.45
CA SER A 27 -17.80 3.67 10.42
C SER A 27 -17.21 3.44 9.03
N ASP A 28 -18.02 3.73 8.00
CA ASP A 28 -17.60 3.63 6.59
C ASP A 28 -16.38 4.49 6.26
N ALA A 29 -16.07 5.50 7.08
CA ALA A 29 -14.88 6.33 6.96
C ALA A 29 -13.58 5.52 6.99
N VAL A 30 -13.56 4.36 7.67
CA VAL A 30 -12.41 3.45 7.70
C VAL A 30 -12.20 2.85 6.32
N THR A 31 -13.23 2.19 5.79
CA THR A 31 -13.19 1.58 4.46
C THR A 31 -12.85 2.61 3.39
N ASN A 32 -13.50 3.78 3.42
CA ASN A 32 -13.26 4.84 2.45
C ASN A 32 -11.83 5.39 2.50
N HIS A 33 -11.25 5.54 3.69
CA HIS A 33 -9.87 5.99 3.82
C HIS A 33 -8.89 5.01 3.16
N PHE A 34 -9.04 3.72 3.43
CA PHE A 34 -8.18 2.69 2.86
C PHE A 34 -8.45 2.47 1.36
N ASP A 35 -9.69 2.58 0.91
CA ASP A 35 -10.02 2.49 -0.52
C ASP A 35 -9.33 3.60 -1.34
N ASN A 36 -9.23 4.81 -0.78
CA ASN A 36 -8.54 5.94 -1.40
C ASN A 36 -7.01 5.78 -1.49
N LEU A 37 -6.42 4.75 -0.87
CA LEU A 37 -5.01 4.40 -1.06
C LEU A 37 -4.80 3.53 -2.30
N LEU A 38 -5.88 2.97 -2.84
CA LEU A 38 -5.83 2.11 -4.01
C LEU A 38 -6.02 2.93 -5.29
N PRO A 39 -5.53 2.42 -6.44
CA PRO A 39 -5.78 3.05 -7.72
C PRO A 39 -7.28 3.13 -8.03
N ASP A 40 -7.78 4.31 -8.43
CA ASP A 40 -9.20 4.52 -8.80
C ASP A 40 -9.61 3.73 -10.04
N ASN A 41 -8.65 3.42 -10.92
CA ASN A 41 -8.90 2.70 -12.15
C ASN A 41 -9.15 1.20 -11.86
N ILE A 42 -10.38 0.75 -12.14
CA ILE A 42 -10.81 -0.64 -11.95
C ILE A 42 -9.93 -1.63 -12.72
N ALA A 43 -9.46 -1.28 -13.92
CA ALA A 43 -8.56 -2.13 -14.69
C ALA A 43 -7.22 -2.34 -13.97
N ILE A 44 -6.72 -1.32 -13.27
CA ILE A 44 -5.51 -1.42 -12.44
C ILE A 44 -5.77 -2.33 -11.23
N ARG A 45 -6.89 -2.15 -10.52
CA ARG A 45 -7.25 -3.03 -9.39
C ARG A 45 -7.35 -4.50 -9.81
N ASN A 46 -8.01 -4.79 -10.94
CA ASN A 46 -8.11 -6.16 -11.47
C ASN A 46 -6.75 -6.80 -11.77
N ARG A 47 -5.74 -6.00 -12.13
CA ARG A 47 -4.39 -6.50 -12.37
C ARG A 47 -3.66 -6.82 -11.08
N VAL A 48 -3.85 -6.02 -10.03
CA VAL A 48 -3.33 -6.33 -8.68
C VAL A 48 -3.91 -7.66 -8.21
N ILE A 49 -5.23 -7.86 -8.37
CA ILE A 49 -5.92 -9.12 -8.07
C ILE A 49 -5.28 -10.27 -8.86
N ALA A 50 -5.12 -10.11 -10.18
CA ALA A 50 -4.58 -11.18 -11.03
C ALA A 50 -3.09 -11.50 -10.74
N ARG A 51 -2.29 -10.50 -10.36
CA ARG A 51 -0.86 -10.67 -10.08
C ARG A 51 -0.62 -11.38 -8.75
N TYR A 52 -1.26 -10.92 -7.68
CA TYR A 52 -1.07 -11.47 -6.33
C TYR A 52 -2.10 -12.54 -5.97
N GLN A 53 -3.05 -12.82 -6.86
CA GLN A 53 -4.12 -13.80 -6.66
C GLN A 53 -4.88 -13.51 -5.36
N THR A 54 -5.25 -12.24 -5.17
CA THR A 54 -5.92 -11.80 -3.93
C THR A 54 -7.26 -12.50 -3.77
N ASN A 55 -7.66 -12.73 -2.52
CA ASN A 55 -8.90 -13.45 -2.19
C ASN A 55 -10.16 -12.68 -2.62
N SER A 56 -10.08 -11.35 -2.69
CA SER A 56 -11.16 -10.49 -3.15
C SER A 56 -10.66 -9.16 -3.73
N ASN A 57 -11.59 -8.32 -4.18
CA ASN A 57 -11.37 -6.95 -4.61
C ASN A 57 -11.57 -5.92 -3.48
N GLN A 58 -11.75 -6.37 -2.23
CA GLN A 58 -11.94 -5.48 -1.09
C GLN A 58 -10.63 -4.75 -0.76
N PRO A 59 -10.71 -3.51 -0.24
CA PRO A 59 -9.50 -2.72 -0.02
C PRO A 59 -8.46 -3.39 0.87
N PHE A 60 -8.92 -4.10 1.90
CA PHE A 60 -8.07 -4.84 2.81
C PHE A 60 -7.22 -5.90 2.09
N ASP A 61 -7.84 -6.73 1.24
CA ASP A 61 -7.13 -7.81 0.54
C ASP A 61 -6.12 -7.29 -0.48
N LEU A 62 -6.44 -6.15 -1.13
CA LEU A 62 -5.51 -5.51 -2.06
C LEU A 62 -4.33 -4.87 -1.32
N LEU A 63 -4.61 -4.08 -0.27
CA LEU A 63 -3.59 -3.38 0.52
C LEU A 63 -2.69 -4.34 1.29
N LYS A 64 -3.15 -5.57 1.58
CA LYS A 64 -2.28 -6.61 2.13
C LYS A 64 -1.06 -6.88 1.25
N GLU A 65 -1.23 -6.82 -0.06
CA GLU A 65 -0.18 -7.15 -1.04
C GLU A 65 0.61 -5.94 -1.52
N ILE A 66 -0.03 -4.76 -1.62
CA ILE A 66 0.59 -3.55 -2.18
C ILE A 66 0.67 -2.37 -1.22
N GLY A 67 0.15 -2.47 0.01
CA GLY A 67 0.04 -1.36 0.96
C GLY A 67 1.31 -1.02 1.73
N LYS A 68 2.40 -1.77 1.51
CA LYS A 68 3.70 -1.51 2.16
C LYS A 68 4.27 -0.14 1.79
N ASP A 69 4.12 0.26 0.53
CA ASP A 69 4.49 1.58 0.01
C ASP A 69 3.23 2.28 -0.48
N SER A 70 2.61 3.05 0.42
CA SER A 70 1.36 3.77 0.17
C SER A 70 1.62 5.27 0.12
N VAL A 71 0.72 6.00 -0.57
CA VAL A 71 0.74 7.46 -0.56
C VAL A 71 0.69 7.98 0.87
N GLY A 72 1.58 8.93 1.18
CA GLY A 72 1.68 9.55 2.51
C GLY A 72 2.81 8.97 3.34
N SER A 73 2.51 8.56 4.57
CA SER A 73 3.54 8.12 5.54
C SER A 73 3.12 6.87 6.30
N ILE A 74 2.18 6.10 5.74
CA ILE A 74 1.70 4.85 6.33
C ILE A 74 2.23 3.67 5.51
N ALA A 75 2.63 2.62 6.22
CA ALA A 75 2.97 1.33 5.63
C ALA A 75 2.08 0.28 6.27
N LEU A 76 1.37 -0.49 5.44
CA LEU A 76 0.52 -1.58 5.89
C LEU A 76 1.30 -2.88 5.80
N LEU A 77 1.53 -3.48 6.97
CA LEU A 77 2.32 -4.70 7.11
C LEU A 77 1.44 -5.80 7.69
N THR A 78 1.63 -7.03 7.22
CA THR A 78 0.94 -8.16 7.80
C THR A 78 1.66 -8.61 9.09
N PRO A 79 0.95 -9.23 10.04
CA PRO A 79 1.57 -9.77 11.24
C PRO A 79 2.71 -10.77 10.96
N GLU A 80 2.65 -11.46 9.82
CA GLU A 80 3.67 -12.42 9.38
C GLU A 80 4.93 -11.74 8.80
N GLN A 81 4.81 -10.46 8.40
CA GLN A 81 5.90 -9.65 7.85
C GLN A 81 6.01 -8.33 8.64
N PRO A 82 6.38 -8.40 9.94
CA PRO A 82 6.47 -7.22 10.78
C PRO A 82 7.57 -6.27 10.30
N TYR A 83 7.48 -5.01 10.71
CA TYR A 83 8.51 -4.03 10.40
C TYR A 83 9.86 -4.48 10.96
N VAL A 84 10.87 -4.54 10.09
CA VAL A 84 12.26 -4.77 10.46
C VAL A 84 13.04 -3.51 10.15
N ASN A 85 13.69 -2.96 11.17
CA ASN A 85 14.57 -1.82 10.97
C ASN A 85 15.75 -2.27 10.10
N HIS A 86 15.87 -1.69 8.91
CA HIS A 86 16.91 -2.01 7.94
C HIS A 86 17.54 -0.72 7.43
N GLU A 87 18.81 -0.78 7.05
CA GLU A 87 19.45 0.34 6.38
C GLU A 87 18.80 0.56 5.00
N LEU A 88 18.71 1.84 4.61
CA LEU A 88 18.18 2.22 3.30
C LEU A 88 18.98 1.52 2.20
N SER A 89 18.29 0.74 1.38
CA SER A 89 18.87 0.05 0.23
C SER A 89 18.12 0.41 -1.04
N TYR A 90 18.83 0.47 -2.15
CA TYR A 90 18.29 0.79 -3.47
C TYR A 90 19.12 0.10 -4.55
N GLU A 91 18.50 -0.12 -5.71
CA GLU A 91 19.13 -0.72 -6.88
C GLU A 91 19.20 0.31 -8.02
N TYR A 92 20.38 0.50 -8.62
CA TYR A 92 20.51 1.35 -9.80
C TYR A 92 19.92 0.63 -11.01
N LEU A 93 19.01 1.31 -11.72
CA LEU A 93 18.47 0.83 -12.98
C LEU A 93 19.36 1.27 -14.14
N SER A 94 19.68 0.34 -15.04
CA SER A 94 20.26 0.69 -16.34
C SER A 94 19.21 1.37 -17.23
N GLU A 95 19.66 2.08 -18.25
CA GLU A 95 18.77 2.75 -19.21
C GLU A 95 17.82 1.75 -19.90
N GLU A 96 18.34 0.60 -20.35
CA GLU A 96 17.53 -0.48 -20.95
C GLU A 96 16.47 -1.02 -19.98
N ARG A 97 16.81 -1.19 -18.69
CA ARG A 97 15.86 -1.67 -17.69
C ARG A 97 14.81 -0.62 -17.35
N LEU A 98 15.22 0.65 -17.29
CA LEU A 98 14.31 1.78 -17.10
C LEU A 98 13.31 1.88 -18.26
N GLU A 99 13.78 1.80 -19.50
CA GLU A 99 12.92 1.80 -20.69
C GLU A 99 11.90 0.66 -20.65
N LYS A 100 12.32 -0.55 -20.25
CA LYS A 100 11.41 -1.69 -20.10
C LYS A 100 10.32 -1.44 -19.04
N ILE A 101 10.68 -0.86 -17.90
CA ILE A 101 9.75 -0.51 -16.82
C ILE A 101 8.75 0.56 -17.28
N LEU A 102 9.22 1.60 -17.95
CA LEU A 102 8.36 2.67 -18.47
C LEU A 102 7.46 2.18 -19.61
N ALA A 103 7.99 1.37 -20.53
CA ALA A 103 7.22 0.79 -21.62
C ALA A 103 6.11 -0.15 -21.11
N ALA A 104 6.30 -0.80 -19.96
CA ALA A 104 5.28 -1.65 -19.35
C ALA A 104 3.97 -0.90 -19.05
N HIS A 105 4.03 0.42 -18.80
CA HIS A 105 2.83 1.26 -18.68
C HIS A 105 1.98 1.26 -19.97
N ASN A 106 2.62 1.23 -21.15
CA ASN A 106 1.95 1.17 -22.45
C ASN A 106 1.37 -0.22 -22.76
N TYR A 107 1.84 -1.26 -22.06
CA TYR A 107 1.32 -2.62 -22.14
C TYR A 107 0.39 -2.96 -20.99
N ASP A 108 -0.29 -1.95 -20.44
CA ASP A 108 -1.31 -2.15 -19.41
C ASP A 108 -0.74 -2.75 -18.10
N ILE A 109 0.52 -2.49 -17.76
CA ILE A 109 1.14 -2.89 -16.48
C ILE A 109 1.35 -1.62 -15.62
N PRO A 110 0.36 -1.24 -14.79
CA PRO A 110 0.47 -0.06 -13.94
C PRO A 110 1.53 -0.29 -12.85
N LEU A 111 2.13 0.81 -12.36
CA LEU A 111 3.12 0.79 -11.27
C LEU A 111 4.35 -0.08 -11.54
N GLY A 112 4.73 -0.29 -12.81
CA GLY A 112 5.93 -1.05 -13.15
C GLY A 112 5.92 -2.52 -12.69
N MET A 113 4.74 -3.08 -12.40
CA MET A 113 4.55 -4.43 -11.86
C MET A 113 4.80 -5.55 -12.89
N ILE A 114 5.97 -5.51 -13.54
CA ILE A 114 6.42 -6.53 -14.49
C ILE A 114 6.67 -7.83 -13.72
N LYS A 115 6.35 -8.99 -14.31
CA LYS A 115 6.52 -10.30 -13.64
C LYS A 115 7.98 -10.62 -13.28
N GLU A 116 8.91 -10.15 -14.10
CA GLU A 116 10.35 -10.34 -13.86
C GLU A 116 10.94 -9.37 -12.81
N GLU A 117 10.18 -8.36 -12.38
CA GLU A 117 10.64 -7.34 -11.45
C GLU A 117 9.96 -7.51 -10.08
N ASN A 118 10.77 -7.53 -9.03
CA ASN A 118 10.28 -7.48 -7.66
C ASN A 118 10.19 -6.01 -7.23
N PHE A 119 9.00 -5.42 -7.33
CA PHE A 119 8.70 -4.19 -6.61
C PHE A 119 8.79 -4.48 -5.11
N ARG A 120 9.78 -3.90 -4.42
CA ARG A 120 10.06 -4.10 -3.00
C ARG A 120 10.20 -2.78 -2.26
#